data_AF-A0A4Q5R512-F1
#
_entry.id   AF-A0A4Q5R512-F1
#
_cell.length_a   1.000
_cell.length_b   1.000
_cell.length_c   1.000
_cell.angle_alpha   90.00
_cell.angle_beta   90.00
_cell.angle_gamma   90.00
#
_symmetry.space_group_name_H-M   'P 1'
#
loop_
_entity.id
_entity.type
_entity.pdbx_description
1 polymer ?
#
loop_
_entity_poly.entity_id
_entity_poly.type
_entity_poly.pdbx_seq_one_letter_code
_entity_poly.pdbx_strand_id
1 'polypeptide(L)' 'MATTKIWANLSVRDAKKTSQFFKQLGFTPNKPNKDLKLASFLFGNDEFVIHFFERGSQ' A
#
# COMPACT_ATOMS: atom_id res chain seq x y z
N MET A 1 21.21 14.21 -5.33
CA MET A 1 20.17 14.30 -6.37
C MET A 1 18.85 14.55 -5.67
N ALA A 2 17.98 15.42 -6.18
CA ALA A 2 16.64 15.57 -5.63
C ALA A 2 15.82 14.35 -6.06
N THR A 3 15.77 13.33 -5.20
CA THR A 3 15.02 12.09 -5.50
C THR A 3 13.54 12.43 -5.56
N THR A 4 12.94 12.37 -6.75
CA THR A 4 11.49 12.48 -6.90
C THR A 4 10.86 11.34 -6.11
N LYS A 5 9.96 11.64 -5.16
CA LYS A 5 9.21 10.59 -4.45
C LYS A 5 8.50 9.73 -5.49
N ILE A 6 8.93 8.47 -5.59
CA ILE A 6 8.26 7.51 -6.46
C ILE A 6 6.87 7.26 -5.86
N TRP A 7 5.90 6.87 -6.68
CA TRP A 7 4.63 6.31 -6.21
C TRP A 7 4.35 5.04 -7.01
N ALA A 8 3.89 3.97 -6.35
CA ALA A 8 3.48 2.75 -7.05
C ALA A 8 2.02 2.38 -6.74
N ASN A 9 1.31 1.98 -7.79
CA ASN A 9 -0.02 1.39 -7.71
C ASN A 9 0.05 -0.01 -8.30
N LEU A 10 -0.31 -1.02 -7.51
CA LEU A 10 -0.28 -2.42 -7.90
C LEU A 10 -1.68 -3.00 -7.81
N SER A 11 -2.05 -3.82 -8.80
CA SER A 11 -3.30 -4.56 -8.78
C SER A 11 -3.13 -5.91 -8.07
N VAL A 12 -3.92 -6.15 -7.03
CA VAL A 12 -3.89 -7.38 -6.22
C VAL A 12 -5.22 -8.10 -6.29
N ARG A 13 -5.20 -9.42 -6.09
CA ARG A 13 -6.44 -10.21 -6.10
C ARG A 13 -7.36 -9.91 -4.91
N ASP A 14 -6.78 -9.59 -3.76
CA ASP A 14 -7.51 -9.39 -2.49
C ASP A 14 -6.75 -8.34 -1.65
N ALA A 15 -7.31 -7.13 -1.55
CA ALA A 15 -6.68 -6.03 -0.83
C ALA A 15 -6.68 -6.25 0.69
N LYS A 16 -7.69 -6.94 1.23
CA LYS A 16 -7.77 -7.24 2.66
C LYS A 16 -6.67 -8.19 3.10
N LYS A 17 -6.44 -9.28 2.36
CA LYS A 17 -5.32 -10.21 2.62
C LYS A 17 -3.97 -9.53 2.48
N THR A 18 -3.82 -8.67 1.47
CA THR A 18 -2.61 -7.85 1.28
C THR A 18 -2.39 -6.93 2.49
N SER A 19 -3.43 -6.28 3.00
CA SER A 19 -3.36 -5.45 4.21
C SER A 19 -2.94 -6.25 5.45
N GLN A 20 -3.51 -7.44 5.65
CA GLN A 20 -3.16 -8.30 6.78
C GLN A 20 -1.70 -8.75 6.71
N PHE A 21 -1.23 -9.18 5.54
CA PHE A 21 0.14 -9.61 5.31
C PHE A 21 1.15 -8.53 5.70
N PHE A 22 1.02 -7.32 5.16
CA PHE A 22 1.97 -6.23 5.46
C PHE A 22 1.89 -5.74 6.91
N LYS A 23 0.70 -5.76 7.53
CA LYS A 23 0.57 -5.48 8.98
C LYS A 23 1.29 -6.51 9.83
N GLN A 24 1.20 -7.80 9.50
CA GLN A 24 1.90 -8.86 10.22
C GLN A 24 3.41 -8.76 10.10
N LEU A 25 3.90 -8.21 8.98
CA LEU A 25 5.32 -7.91 8.78
C LEU A 25 5.78 -6.61 9.45
N GLY A 26 4.88 -5.87 10.13
CA GLY A 26 5.22 -4.65 10.84
C GLY A 26 5.29 -3.39 9.97
N PHE A 27 4.76 -3.41 8.74
CA PHE A 27 4.73 -2.22 7.88
C PHE A 27 3.72 -1.19 8.40
N THR A 28 4.12 0.08 8.33
CA THR A 28 3.28 1.22 8.70
C THR A 28 2.26 1.54 7.60
N PRO A 29 0.95 1.55 7.88
CA PRO A 29 -0.05 2.02 6.92
C PRO A 29 0.16 3.50 6.60
N ASN A 30 0.07 3.88 5.32
CA ASN A 30 0.21 5.29 4.90
C ASN A 30 -0.86 6.18 5.53
N LYS A 31 -2.13 5.72 5.57
CA LYS A 31 -3.26 6.38 6.26
C LYS A 31 -4.30 5.34 6.71
N PRO A 32 -5.11 5.64 7.75
CA PRO A 32 -6.26 4.81 8.10
C PRO A 32 -7.25 4.79 6.93
N ASN A 33 -7.29 3.67 6.22
CA ASN A 33 -8.20 3.47 5.12
C ASN A 33 -9.45 2.73 5.59
N LYS A 34 -10.63 3.29 5.31
CA LYS A 34 -11.93 2.63 5.57
C LYS A 34 -12.37 1.77 4.39
N ASP A 35 -11.74 1.92 3.22
CA ASP A 35 -12.05 1.13 2.04
C ASP A 35 -11.35 -0.24 2.10
N LEU A 36 -12.14 -1.31 2.12
CA LEU A 36 -11.64 -2.68 2.12
C LEU A 36 -10.95 -3.08 0.80
N LYS A 37 -11.14 -2.31 -0.28
CA LYS A 37 -10.56 -2.58 -1.62
C LYS A 37 -9.18 -1.96 -1.84
N LEU A 38 -8.62 -1.26 -0.84
CA LEU A 38 -7.30 -0.65 -0.94
C LEU A 38 -6.45 -0.94 0.31
N ALA A 39 -5.24 -1.46 0.08
CA ALA A 39 -4.19 -1.51 1.10
C ALA A 39 -3.10 -0.49 0.74
N SER A 40 -2.66 0.33 1.70
CA SER A 40 -1.67 1.40 1.44
C SER A 40 -0.65 1.45 2.57
N PHE A 41 0.63 1.34 2.22
CA PHE A 41 1.73 1.25 3.19
C PHE A 41 2.92 2.10 2.79
N LEU A 42 3.70 2.48 3.81
CA LEU A 42 4.98 3.13 3.69
C LEU A 42 6.09 2.08 3.58
N PHE A 43 7.01 2.27 2.65
CA PHE A 43 8.11 1.37 2.36
C PHE A 43 9.44 2.11 2.40
N GLY A 44 10.46 1.46 2.96
CA GLY A 44 11.81 2.02 3.06
C GLY A 44 11.91 3.24 3.98
N ASN A 45 13.12 3.79 4.08
CA ASN A 45 13.41 4.89 4.99
C ASN A 45 12.85 6.24 4.52
N ASP A 46 12.53 6.37 3.23
CA ASP A 46 11.99 7.60 2.62
C ASP A 46 10.45 7.65 2.61
N GLU A 47 9.79 6.72 3.32
CA GLU A 47 8.33 6.61 3.40
C GLU A 47 7.66 6.55 2.01
N PHE A 48 8.24 5.75 1.11
CA PHE A 48 7.70 5.53 -0.22
C PHE A 48 6.33 4.85 -0.14
N VAL A 49 5.34 5.36 -0.87
CA VAL A 49 3.97 4.85 -0.80
C VAL A 49 3.73 3.82 -1.90
N ILE A 50 3.27 2.63 -1.50
CA ILE A 50 2.67 1.66 -2.42
C ILE A 50 1.20 1.47 -2.09
N HIS A 51 0.35 1.66 -3.09
CA HIS A 51 -1.05 1.30 -3.05
C HIS A 51 -1.30 -0.04 -3.73
N PHE A 52 -2.06 -0.90 -3.08
CA PHE A 52 -2.53 -2.18 -3.57
C PHE A 52 -4.04 -2.12 -3.73
N PHE A 53 -4.51 -2.00 -4.97
CA PHE A 53 -5.93 -1.98 -5.31
C PHE A 53 -6.41 -3.38 -5.65
N GLU A 54 -7.57 -3.75 -5.13
CA GLU A 54 -8.21 -4.99 -5.55
C GLU A 54 -8.51 -4.96 -7.06
N ARG A 55 -8.28 -6.06 -7.77
CA ARG A 55 -8.51 -6.14 -9.22
C ARG A 55 -9.93 -5.71 -9.55
N GLY A 56 -10.07 -4.82 -10.54
CA GLY A 56 -11.36 -4.31 -10.98
C GLY A 56 -12.01 -3.30 -10.04
N SER A 57 -11.26 -2.75 -9.06
CA SER A 57 -11.75 -1.70 -8.15
C SER A 57 -11.30 -0.28 -8.53
N GLN A 58 -10.62 -0.10 -9.66
CA GLN A 58 -10.17 1.18 -10.18
C GLN A 58 -11.05 1.65 -11.33
#